data_AF-B1C7T1-F1
#
_entry.id   AF-B1C7T1-F1
#
_cell.length_a   1.000
_cell.length_b   1.000
_cell.length_c   1.000
_cell.angle_alpha   90.00
_cell.angle_beta   90.00
_cell.angle_gamma   90.00
#
_symmetry.space_group_name_H-M   'P 1'
#
loop_
_entity.id
_entity.type
_entity.pdbx_description
1 polymer ?
#
loop_
_entity_poly.entity_id
_entity_poly.type
_entity_poly.pdbx_seq_one_letter_code
_entity_poly.pdbx_strand_id
1 'polypeptide(L)'
;MKEMIKKKNIFVSIISAFIAYKLLRKINDLKLGLEYICTLYIKDKSISFKGYLDTGNLVRGINGEGVIIVHNSIINKILNTNLSYEIEDYNDYLHIYNNIPITIKDSLSYTFYNTTKEKQILPILRFDKIVITNKRKEKTVYNPYIGILGIDSSGALIPISTLK
;
A
#
# COMPACT_ATOMS: atom_id res chain seq x y z
N MET A 1 -58.22 -0.81 -16.03
CA MET A 1 -56.99 -1.04 -16.83
C MET A 1 -55.89 -0.01 -16.57
N LYS A 2 -56.16 1.31 -16.61
CA LYS A 2 -55.16 2.38 -16.33
C LYS A 2 -54.53 2.33 -14.91
N GLU A 3 -55.29 2.00 -13.87
CA GLU A 3 -54.74 1.88 -12.50
C GLU A 3 -53.77 0.71 -12.31
N MET A 4 -54.03 -0.41 -12.98
CA MET A 4 -53.21 -1.62 -12.90
C MET A 4 -51.84 -1.40 -13.56
N ILE A 5 -51.81 -0.61 -14.65
CA ILE A 5 -50.57 -0.19 -15.35
C ILE A 5 -49.78 0.79 -14.48
N LYS A 6 -50.44 1.76 -13.82
CA LYS A 6 -49.78 2.67 -12.86
C LYS A 6 -49.15 1.93 -11.68
N LYS A 7 -49.86 0.97 -11.07
CA LYS A 7 -49.33 0.15 -9.96
C LYS A 7 -48.13 -0.69 -10.38
N LYS A 8 -48.16 -1.30 -11.57
CA LYS A 8 -47.01 -2.03 -12.14
C LYS A 8 -45.78 -1.12 -12.33
N ASN A 9 -45.97 0.09 -12.86
CA ASN A 9 -44.86 1.02 -13.07
C ASN A 9 -44.25 1.54 -11.76
N ILE A 10 -45.06 1.73 -10.71
CA ILE A 10 -44.57 2.09 -9.38
C ILE A 10 -43.74 0.93 -8.78
N PHE A 11 -44.24 -0.31 -8.89
CA PHE A 11 -43.53 -1.49 -8.39
C PHE A 11 -42.19 -1.71 -9.10
N VAL A 12 -42.17 -1.57 -10.43
CA VAL A 12 -40.94 -1.66 -11.23
C VAL A 12 -39.95 -0.55 -10.84
N SER A 13 -40.43 0.67 -10.58
CA SER A 13 -39.60 1.80 -10.15
C SER A 13 -38.99 1.59 -8.76
N ILE A 14 -39.72 0.98 -7.83
CA ILE A 14 -39.21 0.66 -6.49
C ILE A 14 -38.12 -0.42 -6.58
N ILE A 15 -38.34 -1.47 -7.38
CA ILE A 15 -37.37 -2.56 -7.56
C ILE A 15 -36.10 -2.02 -8.24
N SER A 16 -36.22 -1.20 -9.29
CA SER A 16 -35.06 -0.62 -9.97
C SER A 16 -34.29 0.33 -9.07
N ALA A 17 -34.96 1.15 -8.25
CA ALA A 17 -34.31 1.99 -7.24
C ALA A 17 -33.58 1.17 -6.18
N PHE A 18 -34.14 0.05 -5.72
CA PHE A 18 -33.50 -0.84 -4.75
C PHE A 18 -32.26 -1.54 -5.33
N ILE A 19 -32.34 -2.00 -6.58
CA ILE A 19 -31.19 -2.59 -7.29
C ILE A 19 -30.10 -1.54 -7.49
N ALA A 20 -30.45 -0.33 -7.93
CA ALA A 20 -29.51 0.78 -8.08
C ALA A 20 -28.84 1.15 -6.75
N TYR A 21 -29.60 1.20 -5.66
CA TYR A 21 -29.06 1.42 -4.32
C TYR A 21 -28.08 0.33 -3.88
N LYS A 22 -28.40 -0.96 -4.09
CA LYS A 22 -27.47 -2.06 -3.80
C LYS A 22 -26.20 -1.99 -4.65
N LEU A 23 -26.32 -1.63 -5.93
CA LEU A 23 -25.18 -1.43 -6.83
C LEU A 23 -24.31 -0.27 -6.36
N LEU A 24 -24.90 0.89 -6.08
CA LEU A 24 -24.19 2.05 -5.53
C LEU A 24 -23.50 1.72 -4.22
N ARG A 25 -24.18 1.03 -3.30
CA ARG A 25 -23.59 0.57 -2.04
C ARG A 25 -22.40 -0.36 -2.28
N LYS A 26 -22.52 -1.31 -3.22
CA LYS A 26 -21.43 -2.24 -3.57
C LYS A 26 -20.24 -1.52 -4.19
N ILE A 27 -20.47 -0.52 -5.05
CA ILE A 27 -19.41 0.33 -5.63
C ILE A 27 -18.73 1.18 -4.55
N ASN A 28 -19.51 1.77 -3.64
CA ASN A 28 -18.98 2.59 -2.56
C ASN A 28 -18.18 1.74 -1.56
N ASP A 29 -18.67 0.53 -1.28
CA ASP A 29 -18.00 -0.48 -0.48
C ASP A 29 -16.70 -0.98 -1.12
N LEU A 30 -16.67 -1.13 -2.44
CA LEU A 30 -15.46 -1.43 -3.21
C LEU A 30 -14.45 -0.29 -3.08
N LYS A 31 -14.87 0.97 -3.24
CA LYS A 31 -13.98 2.14 -3.03
C LYS A 31 -13.42 2.19 -1.60
N LEU A 32 -14.27 2.00 -0.59
CA LEU A 32 -13.86 1.96 0.81
C LEU A 32 -12.98 0.75 1.17
N GLY A 33 -12.99 -0.31 0.36
CA GLY A 33 -12.12 -1.47 0.52
C GLY A 33 -10.74 -1.31 -0.09
N LEU A 34 -10.47 -0.23 -0.82
CA LEU A 34 -9.19 0.01 -1.51
C LEU A 34 -8.28 0.98 -0.75
N GLU A 35 -8.83 1.80 0.14
CA GLU A 35 -8.08 2.71 1.01
C GLU A 35 -7.86 2.10 2.40
N TYR A 36 -6.62 2.17 2.85
CA TYR A 36 -6.16 1.68 4.13
C TYR A 36 -5.47 2.82 4.90
N ILE A 37 -5.52 2.75 6.22
CA ILE A 37 -4.59 3.47 7.08
C ILE A 37 -3.52 2.47 7.48
N CYS A 38 -2.28 2.78 7.14
CA CYS A 38 -1.11 2.01 7.52
C CYS A 38 -0.42 2.72 8.69
N THR A 39 -0.06 1.98 9.72
CA THR A 39 0.81 2.47 10.78
C THR A 39 2.05 1.59 10.84
N LEU A 40 3.20 2.16 10.49
CA LEU A 40 4.49 1.49 10.45
C LEU A 40 5.22 1.73 11.76
N TYR A 41 5.82 0.69 12.32
CA TYR A 41 6.53 0.71 13.60
C TYR A 41 7.99 0.30 13.42
N ILE A 42 8.88 1.04 14.09
CA ILE A 42 10.28 0.68 14.23
C ILE A 42 10.80 1.14 15.58
N LYS A 43 11.23 0.18 16.40
CA LYS A 43 11.62 0.34 17.79
C LYS A 43 10.52 1.10 18.58
N ASP A 44 10.86 2.28 19.07
CA ASP A 44 10.01 3.20 19.83
C ASP A 44 9.26 4.21 18.96
N LYS A 45 9.45 4.18 17.63
CA LYS A 45 8.84 5.12 16.69
C LYS A 45 7.70 4.50 15.89
N SER A 46 6.72 5.32 15.54
CA SER A 46 5.64 4.94 14.64
C SER A 46 5.20 6.09 13.75
N ILE A 47 4.73 5.78 12.55
CA ILE A 47 4.12 6.77 11.65
C ILE A 47 2.89 6.19 10.95
N SER A 48 1.82 6.98 10.88
CA SER A 48 0.60 6.63 10.16
C SER A 48 0.49 7.37 8.84
N PHE A 49 0.03 6.67 7.79
CA PHE A 49 -0.11 7.19 6.43
C PHE A 49 -1.18 6.41 5.66
N LYS A 50 -1.57 6.93 4.49
CA LYS A 50 -2.52 6.26 3.61
C LYS A 50 -1.85 5.09 2.89
N GLY A 51 -2.56 3.98 2.82
CA GLY A 51 -2.21 2.81 2.03
C GLY A 51 -3.24 2.54 0.95
N TYR A 52 -2.80 2.01 -0.17
CA TYR A 52 -3.60 1.68 -1.33
C TYR A 52 -3.33 0.24 -1.71
N LEU A 53 -4.38 -0.49 -2.11
CA LEU A 53 -4.22 -1.87 -2.57
C LEU A 53 -3.41 -1.92 -3.87
N ASP A 54 -2.34 -2.68 -3.88
CA ASP A 54 -1.65 -3.11 -5.10
C ASP A 54 -2.21 -4.46 -5.56
N THR A 55 -2.93 -4.44 -6.68
CA THR A 55 -3.48 -5.64 -7.32
C THR A 55 -2.47 -6.38 -8.20
N GLY A 56 -1.31 -5.79 -8.47
CA GLY A 56 -0.29 -6.30 -9.38
C GLY A 56 0.79 -7.17 -8.72
N ASN A 57 0.92 -7.16 -7.39
CA ASN A 57 2.07 -7.73 -6.66
C ASN A 57 3.39 -7.30 -7.33
N LEU A 58 3.57 -5.99 -7.51
CA LEU A 58 4.60 -5.42 -8.38
C LEU A 58 6.03 -5.87 -8.04
N VAL A 59 6.31 -6.11 -6.75
CA VAL A 59 7.63 -6.52 -6.28
C VAL A 59 7.53 -7.62 -5.23
N ARG A 60 8.39 -8.64 -5.36
CA ARG A 60 8.58 -9.70 -4.38
C ARG A 60 9.96 -9.61 -3.75
N GLY A 61 10.05 -9.92 -2.46
CA GLY A 61 11.31 -10.05 -1.77
C GLY A 61 12.03 -11.34 -2.21
N ILE A 62 13.26 -11.51 -1.72
CA ILE A 62 14.13 -12.66 -2.04
C ILE A 62 13.44 -14.01 -1.77
N ASN A 63 12.56 -14.08 -0.77
CA ASN A 63 11.82 -15.28 -0.39
C ASN A 63 10.44 -15.40 -1.06
N GLY A 64 10.14 -14.58 -2.07
CA GLY A 64 8.85 -14.56 -2.76
C GLY A 64 7.71 -13.83 -2.00
N GLU A 65 8.01 -13.29 -0.82
CA GLU A 65 7.08 -12.51 0.00
C GLU A 65 6.70 -11.18 -0.68
N GLY A 66 5.49 -10.68 -0.40
CA GLY A 66 5.04 -9.40 -0.94
C GLY A 66 5.80 -8.23 -0.31
N VAL A 67 6.34 -7.33 -1.13
CA VAL A 67 7.00 -6.11 -0.66
C VAL A 67 5.99 -4.98 -0.61
N ILE A 68 5.82 -4.35 0.55
CA ILE A 68 5.00 -3.15 0.68
C ILE A 68 5.85 -1.97 0.20
N ILE A 69 5.42 -1.28 -0.85
CA ILE A 69 6.12 -0.10 -1.35
C ILE A 69 5.66 1.11 -0.56
N VAL A 70 6.58 1.84 0.05
CA VAL A 70 6.29 3.02 0.86
C VAL A 70 7.02 4.22 0.27
N HIS A 71 6.32 5.35 0.20
CA HIS A 71 6.90 6.60 -0.27
C HIS A 71 8.10 7.01 0.60
N ASN A 72 9.22 7.37 -0.04
CA ASN A 72 10.47 7.74 0.64
C ASN A 72 10.30 8.80 1.76
N SER A 73 9.47 9.83 1.55
CA SER A 73 9.16 10.85 2.56
C SER A 73 8.65 10.29 3.89
N ILE A 74 7.91 9.17 3.87
CA ILE A 74 7.40 8.53 5.10
C ILE A 74 8.57 7.89 5.85
N ILE A 75 9.46 7.22 5.12
CA ILE A 75 10.66 6.59 5.67
C ILE A 75 11.61 7.65 6.23
N ASN A 76 11.85 8.72 5.49
CA ASN A 76 12.62 9.88 5.95
C ASN A 76 12.04 10.49 7.23
N LYS A 77 10.71 10.61 7.34
CA LYS A 77 10.06 11.10 8.58
C LYS A 77 10.26 10.18 9.77
N ILE A 78 10.02 8.88 9.65
CA ILE A 78 10.14 7.95 10.79
C ILE A 78 11.60 7.75 11.21
N LEU A 79 12.54 7.80 10.26
CA LEU A 79 13.97 7.67 10.53
C LEU A 79 14.64 9.00 10.91
N ASN A 80 13.97 10.13 10.70
CA ASN A 80 14.53 11.48 10.82
C ASN A 80 15.75 11.68 9.92
N THR A 81 15.60 11.34 8.64
CA THR A 81 16.63 11.44 7.59
C THR A 81 16.11 12.25 6.39
N ASN A 82 17.01 12.67 5.51
CA ASN A 82 16.64 13.29 4.23
C ASN A 82 17.39 12.63 3.07
N LEU A 83 17.24 11.31 2.96
CA LEU A 83 17.92 10.51 1.94
C LEU A 83 17.12 10.51 0.65
N SER A 84 17.83 10.59 -0.48
CA SER A 84 17.30 10.14 -1.76
C SER A 84 17.33 8.62 -1.80
N TYR A 85 16.29 8.03 -2.40
CA TYR A 85 16.15 6.59 -2.61
C TYR A 85 15.96 6.25 -4.09
N GLU A 86 16.30 7.18 -4.98
CA GLU A 86 16.50 6.89 -6.39
C GLU A 86 17.84 6.15 -6.52
N ILE A 87 17.79 4.90 -6.98
CA ILE A 87 18.97 4.03 -7.07
C ILE A 87 19.05 3.47 -8.49
N GLU A 88 20.00 3.98 -9.26
CA GLU A 88 20.29 3.51 -10.62
C GLU A 88 21.37 2.41 -10.59
N ASP A 89 22.32 2.51 -9.67
CA ASP A 89 23.44 1.57 -9.56
C ASP A 89 23.80 1.15 -8.13
N TYR A 90 24.83 0.31 -8.01
CA TYR A 90 25.30 -0.18 -6.72
C TYR A 90 25.96 0.91 -5.84
N ASN A 91 26.55 1.95 -6.43
CA ASN A 91 27.16 3.05 -5.67
C ASN A 91 26.09 3.89 -4.98
N ASP A 92 24.96 4.14 -5.65
CA ASP A 92 23.79 4.81 -5.07
C ASP A 92 23.25 4.03 -3.86
N TYR A 93 23.16 2.70 -4.01
CA TYR A 93 22.77 1.81 -2.91
C TYR A 93 23.74 1.91 -1.73
N LEU A 94 25.05 1.90 -2.00
CA LEU A 94 26.08 2.00 -0.97
C LEU A 94 26.03 3.36 -0.25
N HIS A 95 25.73 4.44 -0.99
CA HIS A 95 25.51 5.75 -0.40
C HIS A 95 24.33 5.75 0.58
N ILE A 96 23.22 5.11 0.23
CA ILE A 96 22.08 4.95 1.16
C ILE A 96 22.49 4.12 2.37
N TYR A 97 23.10 2.95 2.16
CA TYR A 97 23.56 2.07 3.23
C TYR A 97 24.48 2.80 4.23
N ASN A 98 25.36 3.67 3.75
CA ASN A 98 26.28 4.40 4.60
C ASN A 98 25.63 5.50 5.43
N ASN A 99 24.55 6.10 4.94
CA ASN A 99 23.91 7.25 5.58
C ASN A 99 22.63 6.90 6.36
N ILE A 100 22.11 5.67 6.28
CA ILE A 100 21.00 5.25 7.14
C ILE A 100 21.47 5.06 8.60
N PRO A 101 20.58 5.28 9.59
CA PRO A 101 20.90 5.08 11.00
C PRO A 101 21.41 3.67 11.27
N ILE A 102 22.49 3.54 12.04
CA ILE A 102 23.13 2.23 12.33
C ILE A 102 22.16 1.21 12.90
N THR A 103 21.16 1.68 13.65
CA THR A 103 20.09 0.91 14.26
C THR A 103 19.24 0.09 13.29
N ILE A 104 19.25 0.44 12.01
CA ILE A 104 18.48 -0.21 10.95
C ILE A 104 19.36 -0.62 9.77
N LYS A 105 20.67 -0.39 9.88
CA LYS A 105 21.62 -0.62 8.79
C LYS A 105 21.69 -2.07 8.37
N ASP A 106 21.61 -2.97 9.34
CA ASP A 106 21.57 -4.41 9.13
C ASP A 106 20.23 -4.91 8.56
N SER A 107 19.18 -4.08 8.57
CA SER A 107 17.88 -4.43 7.98
C SER A 107 17.74 -3.96 6.53
N LEU A 108 18.71 -3.21 6.01
CA LEU A 108 18.75 -2.82 4.60
C LEU A 108 19.20 -3.99 3.75
N SER A 109 18.35 -4.32 2.79
CA SER A 109 18.58 -5.24 1.70
C SER A 109 18.15 -4.57 0.41
N TYR A 110 18.28 -5.26 -0.72
CA TYR A 110 17.77 -4.77 -1.99
C TYR A 110 17.18 -5.89 -2.82
N THR A 111 16.32 -5.50 -3.76
CA THR A 111 15.94 -6.35 -4.88
C THR A 111 16.06 -5.58 -6.17
N PHE A 112 16.26 -6.27 -7.28
CA PHE A 112 16.09 -5.66 -8.59
C PHE A 112 14.61 -5.59 -8.91
N TYR A 113 14.20 -4.47 -9.52
CA TYR A 113 12.86 -4.35 -10.08
C TYR A 113 12.94 -3.72 -11.47
N ASN A 114 12.20 -4.30 -12.41
CA ASN A 114 12.19 -3.85 -13.79
C ASN A 114 11.04 -2.86 -13.96
N THR A 115 11.36 -1.64 -14.33
CA THR A 115 10.38 -0.71 -14.89
C THR A 115 10.29 -0.91 -16.40
N THR A 116 9.31 -0.28 -17.04
CA THR A 116 9.23 -0.26 -18.51
C THR A 116 10.37 0.50 -19.16
N LYS A 117 11.10 1.33 -18.40
CA LYS A 117 12.19 2.17 -18.90
C LYS A 117 13.55 1.55 -18.61
N GLU A 118 13.76 1.03 -17.41
CA GLU A 118 15.07 0.52 -16.97
C GLU A 118 14.99 -0.46 -15.79
N LYS A 119 16.12 -1.13 -15.55
CA LYS A 119 16.37 -1.93 -14.35
C LYS A 119 16.80 -0.99 -13.24
N GLN A 120 16.05 -0.98 -12.14
CA GLN A 120 16.40 -0.20 -10.97
C GLN A 120 16.61 -1.12 -9.76
N ILE A 121 17.34 -0.60 -8.77
CA ILE A 121 17.51 -1.27 -7.48
C ILE A 121 16.45 -0.71 -6.52
N LEU A 122 15.68 -1.58 -5.91
CA LEU A 122 14.74 -1.21 -4.86
C LEU A 122 15.38 -1.50 -3.49
N PRO A 123 15.67 -0.47 -2.68
CA PRO A 123 16.09 -0.67 -1.31
C PRO A 123 14.90 -1.20 -0.49
N ILE A 124 15.16 -2.25 0.29
CA ILE A 124 14.18 -2.89 1.15
C ILE A 124 14.66 -2.84 2.59
N LEU A 125 13.84 -2.28 3.47
CA LEU A 125 14.06 -2.28 4.92
C LEU A 125 13.11 -3.27 5.61
N ARG A 126 13.61 -3.94 6.65
CA ARG A 126 12.75 -4.66 7.60
C ARG A 126 12.44 -3.79 8.81
N PHE A 127 11.15 -3.58 9.03
CA PHE A 127 10.59 -2.85 10.17
C PHE A 127 10.01 -3.85 11.17
N ASP A 128 9.66 -3.43 12.39
CA ASP A 128 9.19 -4.39 13.41
C ASP A 128 7.81 -4.94 13.06
N LYS A 129 6.91 -4.02 12.67
CA LYS A 129 5.56 -4.36 12.20
C LYS A 129 4.93 -3.23 11.42
N ILE A 130 3.93 -3.58 10.64
CA ILE A 130 2.96 -2.64 10.07
C ILE A 130 1.55 -3.11 10.44
N VAL A 131 0.74 -2.16 10.90
CA VAL A 131 -0.69 -2.35 11.15
C VAL A 131 -1.44 -1.73 9.99
N ILE A 132 -2.24 -2.53 9.30
CA ILE A 132 -3.00 -2.13 8.13
C ILE A 132 -4.48 -2.22 8.48
N THR A 133 -5.14 -1.08 8.52
CA THR A 133 -6.53 -0.97 8.98
C THR A 133 -7.39 -0.35 7.88
N ASN A 134 -8.55 -0.94 7.62
CA ASN A 134 -9.65 -0.26 6.94
C ASN A 134 -10.92 -0.39 7.77
N LYS A 135 -12.06 0.11 7.26
CA LYS A 135 -13.34 0.07 7.99
C LYS A 135 -13.84 -1.34 8.36
N ARG A 136 -13.25 -2.41 7.80
CA ARG A 136 -13.74 -3.79 7.90
C ARG A 136 -12.74 -4.76 8.51
N LYS A 137 -11.44 -4.48 8.39
CA LYS A 137 -10.37 -5.39 8.75
C LYS A 137 -9.20 -4.60 9.32
N GLU A 138 -8.60 -5.18 10.35
CA GLU A 138 -7.26 -4.85 10.82
C GLU A 138 -6.37 -6.06 10.58
N LYS A 139 -5.16 -5.83 10.07
CA LYS A 139 -4.13 -6.85 9.88
C LYS A 139 -2.81 -6.31 10.39
N THR A 140 -2.16 -7.07 11.26
CA THR A 140 -0.78 -6.81 11.66
C THR A 140 0.15 -7.73 10.89
N VAL A 141 1.20 -7.17 10.31
CA VAL A 141 2.28 -7.92 9.64
C VAL A 141 3.57 -7.61 10.38
N TYR A 142 4.21 -8.66 10.90
CA TYR A 142 5.47 -8.55 11.62
C TYR A 142 6.65 -8.73 10.66
N ASN A 143 7.75 -8.02 10.93
CA ASN A 143 8.95 -8.02 10.09
C ASN A 143 8.68 -7.81 8.59
N PRO A 144 7.79 -6.86 8.19
CA PRO A 144 7.43 -6.68 6.79
C PRO A 144 8.63 -6.26 5.93
N TYR A 145 8.65 -6.72 4.68
CA TYR A 145 9.55 -6.20 3.65
C TYR A 145 9.00 -4.86 3.12
N ILE A 146 9.67 -3.76 3.47
CA ILE A 146 9.29 -2.40 3.07
C ILE A 146 10.22 -1.91 1.96
N GLY A 147 9.72 -1.89 0.73
CA GLY A 147 10.42 -1.28 -0.40
C GLY A 147 10.25 0.22 -0.39
N ILE A 148 11.32 0.98 -0.63
CA ILE A 148 11.29 2.44 -0.57
C ILE A 148 11.35 2.99 -1.99
N LEU A 149 10.36 3.80 -2.36
CA LEU A 149 10.30 4.40 -3.68
C LEU A 149 9.85 5.86 -3.61
N GLY A 150 10.36 6.71 -4.49
CA GLY A 150 9.73 8.00 -4.79
C GLY A 150 8.52 7.80 -5.69
N ILE A 151 7.40 7.32 -5.14
CA ILE A 151 6.12 7.28 -5.86
C ILE A 151 5.49 8.68 -5.85
N ASP A 152 4.79 9.11 -6.90
CA ASP A 152 4.15 10.45 -6.91
C ASP A 152 3.05 10.64 -5.83
N SER A 153 2.60 9.54 -5.22
CA SER A 153 1.56 9.54 -4.19
C SER A 153 2.15 9.29 -2.80
N SER A 154 1.98 10.25 -1.88
CA SER A 154 2.46 10.15 -0.50
C SER A 154 1.67 9.10 0.30
N GLY A 155 2.07 7.84 0.19
CA GLY A 155 1.40 6.71 0.84
C GLY A 155 2.19 5.40 0.69
N ALA A 156 1.46 4.29 0.74
CA ALA A 156 2.02 2.97 0.47
C ALA A 156 1.15 2.16 -0.48
N LEU A 157 1.79 1.28 -1.24
CA LEU A 157 1.16 0.27 -2.07
C LEU A 157 1.27 -1.08 -1.34
N ILE A 158 0.12 -1.68 -1.03
CA ILE A 158 0.00 -2.88 -0.21
C ILE A 158 -0.32 -4.07 -1.12
N PRO A 159 0.59 -5.04 -1.29
CA PRO A 159 0.31 -6.22 -2.08
C PRO A 159 -0.88 -6.99 -1.53
N ILE A 160 -1.77 -7.45 -2.41
CA ILE A 160 -2.95 -8.23 -2.01
C ILE A 160 -2.58 -9.49 -1.20
N SER A 161 -1.41 -10.08 -1.45
CA SER A 161 -0.89 -11.23 -0.70
C SER A 161 -0.71 -10.93 0.79
N THR A 162 -0.35 -9.69 1.14
CA THR A 162 -0.15 -9.21 2.51
C THR A 162 -1.46 -9.13 3.29
N LEU A 163 -2.58 -8.94 2.58
CA LEU A 163 -3.91 -8.78 3.15
C LEU A 163 -4.69 -10.08 3.30
N LYS A 164 -4.23 -11.19 2.72
CA LYS A 164 -4.83 -12.51 2.93
C LYS A 164 -4.62 -12.94 4.38
#